data_AF-A0A9Q0XE41-F1
#
_entry.id   AF-A0A9Q0XE41-F1
#
_cell.length_a   1.000
_cell.length_b   1.000
_cell.length_c   1.000
_cell.angle_alpha   90.00
_cell.angle_beta   90.00
_cell.angle_gamma   90.00
#
_symmetry.space_group_name_H-M   'P 1'
#
loop_
_entity.id
_entity.type
_entity.pdbx_description
1 polymer ?
#
loop_
_entity_poly.entity_id
_entity_poly.type
_entity_poly.pdbx_seq_one_letter_code
_entity_poly.pdbx_strand_id
1 'polypeptide(L)'
;MHPHQVLTGAVNPGDSCYSVGSVHEAPFTAYGSGCDIVILADDFECVQIIPGAKHGNIQVSCVECSQQGRIAASYGNAVCIFEPLGVNSHKRNCQLTCQWLKTGQFFLSSMTFNLSWDPQGNRLLAATDYLQLWAPPSSDVLEEEKEEEEEEEERRRRRR
;
A
#
# COMPACT_ATOMS: atom_id res chain seq x y z
N MET A 1 -14.31 -28.72 5.95
CA MET A 1 -13.40 -27.55 5.86
C MET A 1 -11.99 -28.10 5.81
N HIS A 2 -11.28 -27.98 4.69
CA HIS A 2 -9.87 -28.37 4.63
C HIS A 2 -9.03 -27.19 5.13
N PRO A 3 -8.27 -27.35 6.22
CA PRO A 3 -7.32 -26.32 6.65
C PRO A 3 -6.26 -26.20 5.56
N HIS A 4 -6.32 -25.10 4.81
CA HIS A 4 -5.22 -24.67 3.96
C HIS A 4 -4.30 -23.87 4.88
N GLN A 5 -3.09 -24.37 5.09
CA GLN A 5 -2.08 -23.60 5.79
C GLN A 5 -1.72 -22.42 4.90
N VAL A 6 -1.99 -21.21 5.37
CA VAL A 6 -1.44 -20.00 4.78
C VAL A 6 0.03 -19.97 5.19
N LEU A 7 0.91 -20.43 4.30
CA LEU A 7 2.35 -20.31 4.50
C LEU A 7 2.71 -18.84 4.32
N THR A 8 2.84 -18.10 5.41
CA THR A 8 3.51 -16.81 5.37
C THR A 8 4.97 -17.07 5.00
N GLY A 9 5.36 -16.71 3.78
CA GLY A 9 6.73 -16.92 3.31
C GLY A 9 7.75 -16.13 4.14
N ALA A 10 9.03 -16.43 3.96
CA ALA A 10 10.09 -15.65 4.59
C ALA A 10 10.09 -14.20 4.08
N VAL A 11 10.59 -13.28 4.92
CA VAL A 11 10.84 -11.89 4.50
C VAL A 11 11.86 -11.84 3.36
N ASN A 12 11.64 -10.95 2.41
CA ASN A 12 12.59 -10.67 1.34
C ASN A 12 13.94 -10.21 1.91
N PRO A 13 15.06 -10.49 1.23
CA PRO A 13 16.37 -10.01 1.65
C PRO A 13 16.46 -8.48 1.55
N GLY A 14 17.11 -7.86 2.53
CA GLY A 14 17.39 -6.42 2.56
C GLY A 14 16.78 -5.71 3.76
N ASP A 15 17.32 -4.53 4.08
CA ASP A 15 17.02 -3.83 5.33
C ASP A 15 15.66 -3.10 5.31
N SER A 16 15.12 -2.81 4.12
CA SER A 16 13.85 -2.08 3.94
C SER A 16 12.66 -2.97 3.62
N CYS A 17 12.79 -4.29 3.78
CA CYS A 17 11.74 -5.25 3.40
C CYS A 17 10.67 -5.49 4.46
N TYR A 18 10.76 -4.83 5.62
CA TYR A 18 9.75 -4.83 6.67
C TYR A 18 9.70 -3.50 7.39
N SER A 19 8.55 -3.19 7.99
CA SER A 19 8.36 -1.99 8.80
C SER A 19 7.24 -2.20 9.82
N VAL A 20 7.32 -1.49 10.94
CA VAL A 20 6.33 -1.56 12.04
C VAL A 20 5.53 -0.27 12.03
N GLY A 21 4.21 -0.40 12.00
CA GLY A 21 3.27 0.71 12.12
C GLY A 21 2.33 0.53 13.30
N SER A 22 1.39 1.45 13.44
CA SER A 22 0.31 1.33 14.41
C SER A 22 -1.03 1.79 13.84
N VAL A 23 -2.11 1.15 14.29
CA VAL A 23 -3.49 1.57 14.02
C VAL A 23 -4.16 1.72 15.37
N HIS A 24 -4.61 2.94 15.72
CA HIS A 24 -5.18 3.23 17.04
C HIS A 24 -4.30 2.71 18.20
N GLU A 25 -2.99 2.99 18.13
CA GLU A 25 -1.97 2.55 19.10
C GLU A 25 -1.68 1.03 19.14
N ALA A 26 -2.47 0.19 18.46
CA ALA A 26 -2.16 -1.22 18.29
C ALA A 26 -1.06 -1.40 17.23
N PRO A 27 0.11 -1.98 17.57
CA PRO A 27 1.20 -2.14 16.61
C PRO A 27 0.90 -3.28 15.62
N PHE A 28 1.47 -3.16 14.44
CA PHE A 28 1.47 -4.20 13.42
C PHE A 28 2.80 -4.24 12.69
N THR A 29 3.15 -5.40 12.15
CA THR A 29 4.34 -5.57 11.30
C THR A 29 3.89 -5.85 9.88
N ALA A 30 4.40 -5.11 8.91
CA ALA A 30 4.23 -5.42 7.49
C ALA A 30 5.58 -5.77 6.87
N TYR A 31 5.62 -6.78 6.01
CA TYR A 31 6.83 -7.16 5.30
C TYR A 31 6.54 -7.73 3.91
N GLY A 32 7.51 -7.60 3.01
CA GLY A 32 7.47 -8.19 1.68
C GLY A 32 7.90 -9.66 1.73
N SER A 33 7.11 -10.55 1.12
CA SER A 33 7.45 -11.95 0.89
C SER A 33 7.24 -12.32 -0.57
N GLY A 34 8.33 -12.45 -1.32
CA GLY A 34 8.29 -12.45 -2.78
C GLY A 34 7.62 -11.18 -3.30
N CYS A 35 6.50 -11.34 -3.99
CA CYS A 35 5.68 -10.24 -4.50
C CYS A 35 4.51 -9.84 -3.57
N ASP A 36 4.27 -10.60 -2.50
CA ASP A 36 3.17 -10.36 -1.58
C ASP A 36 3.60 -9.44 -0.43
N ILE A 37 2.65 -8.72 0.16
CA ILE A 37 2.83 -8.05 1.46
C ILE A 37 2.09 -8.86 2.50
N VAL A 38 2.80 -9.26 3.56
CA VAL A 38 2.22 -9.95 4.72
C VAL A 38 2.11 -8.96 5.86
N ILE A 39 0.94 -8.90 6.49
CA ILE A 39 0.66 -8.03 7.64
C ILE A 39 0.34 -8.91 8.83
N LEU A 40 1.09 -8.71 9.92
CA LEU A 40 0.98 -9.41 11.18
C LEU A 40 0.52 -8.47 12.28
N ALA A 41 -0.29 -8.98 13.21
CA ALA A 41 -0.62 -8.30 14.45
C ALA A 41 0.58 -8.30 15.43
N ASP A 42 0.37 -7.70 16.60
CA ASP A 42 1.36 -7.60 17.68
C ASP A 42 1.76 -8.96 18.27
N ASP A 43 0.86 -9.94 18.21
CA ASP A 43 1.07 -11.35 18.56
C ASP A 43 1.66 -12.20 17.42
N PHE A 44 2.04 -11.57 16.31
CA PHE A 44 2.54 -12.21 15.07
C PHE A 44 1.50 -13.07 14.33
N GLU A 45 0.21 -13.03 14.68
CA GLU A 45 -0.83 -13.66 13.88
C GLU A 45 -1.00 -12.93 12.54
N CYS A 46 -1.10 -13.68 11.44
CA CYS A 46 -1.29 -13.10 10.12
C CYS A 46 -2.68 -12.49 9.99
N VAL A 47 -2.75 -11.16 9.83
CA VAL A 47 -4.00 -10.40 9.68
C VAL A 47 -4.47 -10.40 8.23
N GLN A 48 -3.54 -10.17 7.31
CA GLN A 48 -3.84 -10.04 5.89
C GLN A 48 -2.60 -10.38 5.05
N ILE A 49 -2.85 -10.93 3.86
CA ILE A 49 -1.88 -11.00 2.77
C ILE A 49 -2.42 -10.19 1.61
N ILE A 50 -1.64 -9.23 1.13
CA ILE A 50 -1.96 -8.46 -0.08
C ILE A 50 -1.22 -9.11 -1.24
N PRO A 51 -1.95 -9.71 -2.22
CA PRO A 51 -1.32 -10.49 -3.28
C PRO A 51 -0.63 -9.62 -4.33
N GLY A 52 0.64 -9.92 -4.60
CA GLY A 52 1.51 -9.32 -5.61
C GLY A 52 1.08 -9.56 -7.05
N ALA A 53 0.19 -10.52 -7.30
CA ALA A 53 -0.39 -10.77 -8.63
C ALA A 53 -1.07 -9.52 -9.22
N LYS A 54 -1.63 -8.65 -8.37
CA LYS A 54 -2.21 -7.37 -8.78
C LYS A 54 -1.15 -6.29 -9.11
N HIS A 55 0.11 -6.60 -8.87
CA HIS A 55 1.28 -5.72 -9.01
C HIS A 55 2.30 -6.30 -10.01
N GLY A 56 1.83 -7.13 -10.95
CA GLY A 56 2.68 -7.72 -11.99
C GLY A 56 3.61 -8.83 -11.51
N ASN A 57 3.38 -9.38 -10.30
CA ASN A 57 4.28 -10.34 -9.65
C ASN A 57 5.72 -9.83 -9.48
N ILE A 58 5.88 -8.50 -9.41
CA ILE A 58 7.18 -7.90 -9.12
C ILE A 58 7.47 -8.11 -7.64
N GLN A 59 8.71 -8.47 -7.31
CA GLN A 59 9.12 -8.63 -5.93
C GLN A 59 9.02 -7.30 -5.18
N VAL A 60 8.53 -7.34 -3.93
CA VAL A 60 8.50 -6.18 -3.04
C VAL A 60 9.93 -5.82 -2.64
N SER A 61 10.36 -4.60 -2.95
CA SER A 61 11.72 -4.10 -2.66
C SER A 61 11.81 -3.28 -1.36
N CYS A 62 10.75 -2.53 -1.04
CA CYS A 62 10.67 -1.76 0.20
C CYS A 62 9.25 -1.87 0.77
N VAL A 63 9.13 -1.87 2.09
CA VAL A 63 7.87 -1.72 2.84
C VAL A 63 8.11 -0.70 3.93
N GLU A 64 7.28 0.34 4.00
CA GLU A 64 7.38 1.37 5.03
C GLU A 64 5.99 1.69 5.61
N CYS A 65 5.89 1.59 6.94
CA CYS A 65 4.67 1.84 7.69
C CYS A 65 4.69 3.22 8.33
N SER A 66 3.57 3.94 8.29
CA SER A 66 3.41 5.20 9.01
C SER A 66 2.84 4.98 10.42
N GLN A 67 2.95 6.01 11.27
CA GLN A 67 2.31 6.04 12.60
C GLN A 67 0.77 6.11 12.53
N GLN A 68 0.21 6.41 11.35
CA GLN A 68 -1.24 6.40 11.10
C GLN A 68 -1.70 5.08 10.46
N GLY A 69 -0.80 4.12 10.35
CA GLY A 69 -1.07 2.79 9.85
C GLY A 69 -1.11 2.65 8.34
N ARG A 70 -0.80 3.71 7.57
CA ARG A 70 -0.55 3.56 6.13
C ARG A 70 0.67 2.66 5.87
N ILE A 71 0.62 1.89 4.79
CA ILE A 71 1.75 1.11 4.27
C ILE A 71 2.10 1.65 2.89
N ALA A 72 3.37 1.98 2.67
CA ALA A 72 3.92 2.18 1.34
C ALA A 72 4.76 0.96 0.98
N ALA A 73 4.57 0.41 -0.22
CA ALA A 73 5.38 -0.69 -0.72
C ALA A 73 5.86 -0.42 -2.14
N SER A 74 7.14 -0.70 -2.41
CA SER A 74 7.73 -0.57 -3.73
C SER A 74 7.83 -1.90 -4.47
N TYR A 75 7.52 -1.84 -5.75
CA TYR A 75 7.57 -2.91 -6.74
C TYR A 75 8.42 -2.42 -7.91
N GLY A 76 9.75 -2.50 -7.77
CA GLY A 76 10.67 -1.84 -8.69
C GLY A 76 10.59 -0.30 -8.58
N ASN A 77 10.08 0.36 -9.62
CA ASN A 77 9.87 1.82 -9.63
C ASN A 77 8.43 2.24 -9.30
N ALA A 78 7.50 1.29 -9.15
CA ALA A 78 6.13 1.60 -8.74
C ALA A 78 6.02 1.57 -7.22
N VAL A 79 5.38 2.59 -6.63
CA VAL A 79 5.09 2.63 -5.20
C VAL A 79 3.58 2.60 -5.00
N CYS A 80 3.10 1.60 -4.26
CA CYS A 80 1.70 1.45 -3.88
C CYS A 80 1.48 1.90 -2.45
N ILE A 81 0.39 2.63 -2.21
CA ILE A 81 -0.04 3.13 -0.91
C ILE A 81 -1.28 2.37 -0.48
N PHE A 82 -1.25 1.83 0.73
CA PHE A 82 -2.34 1.09 1.34
C PHE A 82 -2.76 1.76 2.65
N GLU A 83 -4.07 1.94 2.85
CA GLU A 83 -4.63 2.51 4.06
C GLU A 83 -5.43 1.47 4.85
N PRO A 84 -5.39 1.54 6.20
CA PRO A 84 -6.20 0.70 7.06
C PRO A 84 -7.67 1.16 7.00
N LEU A 85 -8.49 0.46 6.21
CA LEU A 85 -9.90 0.78 5.98
C LEU A 85 -10.82 -0.38 6.39
N GLY A 86 -12.07 -0.03 6.71
CA GLY A 86 -13.16 -0.99 6.96
C GLY A 86 -13.04 -1.79 8.28
N VAL A 87 -13.99 -2.72 8.47
CA VAL A 87 -14.03 -3.63 9.62
C VAL A 87 -13.85 -5.07 9.15
N ASN A 88 -12.73 -5.70 9.51
CA ASN A 88 -12.41 -7.11 9.32
C ASN A 88 -13.30 -7.99 10.20
N SER A 89 -14.50 -8.29 9.70
CA SER A 89 -15.51 -9.08 10.40
C SER A 89 -15.14 -10.55 10.62
N HIS A 90 -14.04 -11.03 10.01
CA HIS A 90 -13.68 -12.45 9.97
C HIS A 90 -12.78 -12.89 11.14
N LYS A 91 -12.21 -11.97 11.93
CA LYS A 91 -11.35 -12.30 13.07
C LYS A 91 -11.81 -11.59 14.35
N ARG A 92 -12.75 -12.22 15.06
CA ARG A 92 -13.36 -11.71 16.31
C ARG A 92 -12.39 -11.52 17.50
N ASN A 93 -11.13 -11.95 17.37
CA ASN A 93 -10.12 -11.89 18.45
C ASN A 93 -8.87 -11.06 18.09
N CYS A 94 -8.86 -10.34 16.97
CA CYS A 94 -7.72 -9.50 16.61
C CYS A 94 -8.00 -8.04 16.99
N GLN A 95 -7.07 -7.39 17.69
CA GLN A 95 -7.17 -5.94 18.00
C GLN A 95 -7.19 -5.10 16.72
N LEU A 96 -6.55 -5.59 15.65
CA LEU A 96 -6.59 -4.98 14.33
C LEU A 96 -7.84 -5.43 13.59
N THR A 97 -8.89 -4.61 13.72
CA THR A 97 -10.16 -4.81 13.04
C THR A 97 -10.19 -4.17 11.66
N CYS A 98 -9.10 -3.66 11.11
CA CYS A 98 -9.07 -3.06 9.77
C CYS A 98 -8.53 -4.03 8.70
N GLN A 99 -8.64 -3.63 7.44
CA GLN A 99 -7.92 -4.23 6.33
C GLN A 99 -7.18 -3.16 5.56
N TRP A 100 -5.97 -3.47 5.11
CA TRP A 100 -5.19 -2.59 4.26
C TRP A 100 -5.66 -2.69 2.82
N LEU A 101 -6.19 -1.59 2.30
CA LEU A 101 -6.66 -1.48 0.94
C LEU A 101 -5.79 -0.50 0.17
N LYS A 102 -5.49 -0.82 -1.08
CA LYS A 102 -4.72 0.07 -1.95
C LYS A 102 -5.55 1.32 -2.25
N THR A 103 -5.06 2.48 -1.87
CA THR A 103 -5.73 3.78 -2.10
C THR A 103 -4.97 4.64 -3.09
N GLY A 104 -3.71 4.34 -3.36
CA GLY A 104 -2.90 5.12 -4.28
C GLY A 104 -1.76 4.31 -4.90
N GLN A 105 -1.25 4.84 -6.02
CA GLN A 105 -0.01 4.40 -6.62
C GLN A 105 0.62 5.56 -7.36
N PHE A 106 1.94 5.60 -7.37
CA PHE A 106 2.71 6.48 -8.24
C PHE A 106 3.95 5.76 -8.76
N PHE A 107 4.59 6.35 -9.77
CA PHE A 107 5.80 5.81 -10.39
C PHE A 107 6.97 6.77 -10.18
N LEU A 108 8.12 6.19 -9.87
CA LEU A 108 9.39 6.88 -9.76
C LEU A 108 10.16 6.72 -11.08
N SER A 109 11.15 7.58 -11.31
CA SER A 109 11.99 7.52 -12.52
C SER A 109 12.93 6.32 -12.54
N SER A 110 13.26 5.78 -11.36
CA SER A 110 14.24 4.70 -11.16
C SER A 110 13.77 3.72 -10.07
N MET A 111 14.53 2.65 -9.87
CA MET A 111 14.26 1.68 -8.81
C MET A 111 14.31 2.32 -7.42
N THR A 112 13.41 1.87 -6.55
CA THR A 112 13.33 2.34 -5.17
C THR A 112 14.37 1.63 -4.31
N PHE A 113 15.20 2.40 -3.61
CA PHE A 113 16.14 1.89 -2.61
C PHE A 113 15.56 1.94 -1.20
N ASN A 114 14.81 3.00 -0.90
CA ASN A 114 14.20 3.17 0.42
C ASN A 114 12.96 4.06 0.33
N LEU A 115 12.07 3.92 1.30
CA LEU A 115 10.87 4.73 1.49
C LEU A 115 10.82 5.18 2.95
N SER A 116 10.41 6.42 3.20
CA SER A 116 10.19 6.91 4.56
C SER A 116 9.00 7.85 4.61
N TRP A 117 8.02 7.52 5.44
CA TRP A 117 6.91 8.44 5.72
C TRP A 117 7.40 9.62 6.55
N ASP A 118 6.87 10.81 6.30
CA ASP A 118 7.02 11.91 7.24
C ASP A 118 6.30 11.57 8.58
N PRO A 119 6.64 12.22 9.70
CA PRO A 119 6.05 11.89 11.00
C PRO A 119 4.52 12.02 11.03
N GLN A 120 3.95 12.82 10.13
CA GLN A 120 2.51 13.02 10.00
C GLN A 120 1.84 12.00 9.07
N GLY A 121 2.60 11.07 8.46
CA GLY A 121 2.09 10.03 7.56
C GLY A 121 1.51 10.54 6.25
N ASN A 122 1.72 11.81 5.90
CA ASN A 122 1.06 12.47 4.76
C ASN A 122 1.96 12.63 3.56
N ARG A 123 3.27 12.50 3.73
CA ARG A 123 4.23 12.57 2.63
C ARG A 123 5.20 11.42 2.70
N LEU A 124 5.63 10.94 1.54
CA LEU A 124 6.56 9.84 1.42
C LEU A 124 7.83 10.33 0.75
N LEU A 125 8.95 10.24 1.46
CA LEU A 125 10.27 10.41 0.88
C LEU A 125 10.67 9.09 0.20
N ALA A 126 10.93 9.13 -1.10
CA ALA A 126 11.44 8.01 -1.86
C ALA A 126 12.91 8.26 -2.21
N ALA A 127 13.76 7.30 -1.85
CA ALA A 127 15.15 7.27 -2.25
C ALA A 127 15.29 6.38 -3.49
N THR A 128 15.76 7.00 -4.58
CA THR A 128 16.16 6.34 -5.82
C THR A 128 17.57 6.86 -6.19
N ASP A 129 17.91 6.97 -7.47
CA ASP A 129 19.07 7.77 -7.92
C ASP A 129 18.95 9.25 -7.49
N TYR A 130 17.73 9.71 -7.20
CA TYR A 130 17.42 11.01 -6.63
C TYR A 130 16.49 10.85 -5.42
N LEU A 131 16.50 11.84 -4.52
CA LEU A 131 15.50 11.95 -3.47
C LEU A 131 14.26 12.68 -3.99
N GLN A 132 13.09 12.08 -3.84
CA GLN A 132 11.81 12.66 -4.26
C GLN A 132 10.82 12.64 -3.08
N LEU A 133 10.05 13.72 -2.93
CA LEU A 133 8.99 13.80 -1.93
C LEU A 133 7.65 13.67 -2.63
N TRP A 134 6.93 12.59 -2.33
CA TRP A 134 5.55 12.40 -2.76
C TRP A 134 4.58 12.96 -1.73
N ALA A 135 3.50 13.56 -2.20
CA ALA A 135 2.35 13.96 -1.41
C ALA A 135 1.08 13.51 -2.15
N PRO A 136 0.01 13.11 -1.44
CA PRO A 136 -1.28 12.89 -2.07
C PRO A 136 -1.75 14.18 -2.75
N PRO A 137 -2.52 14.08 -3.86
CA PRO A 137 -3.15 15.25 -4.45
C PRO A 137 -3.97 16.00 -3.40
N SER A 138 -3.98 17.33 -3.44
CA SER A 138 -4.91 18.10 -2.61
C SER A 138 -6.34 17.71 -2.97
N SER A 139 -7.24 17.62 -1.98
CA SER A 139 -8.65 17.24 -2.19
C SER A 139 -9.39 18.12 -3.22
N ASP A 140 -8.85 19.30 -3.53
CA ASP A 140 -9.35 20.22 -4.57
C ASP A 140 -9.00 19.78 -6.01
N VAL A 141 -8.24 18.70 -6.20
CA VAL A 141 -7.97 18.09 -7.51
C VAL A 141 -8.95 16.93 -7.70
N LEU A 142 -10.23 17.25 -7.87
CA LEU A 142 -11.19 16.28 -8.38
C LEU A 142 -10.90 16.08 -9.87
N GLU A 143 -10.29 14.95 -10.23
CA GLU A 143 -10.23 14.47 -11.63
C GLU A 143 -11.60 13.97 -12.13
N GLU A 144 -12.71 14.41 -11.52
CA GLU A 144 -14.07 14.13 -12.02
C GLU A 144 -14.42 15.04 -13.23
N GLU A 145 -13.76 16.19 -13.40
CA GLU A 145 -14.08 17.11 -14.51
C GLU A 145 -13.62 16.59 -15.89
N LYS A 146 -12.61 15.71 -15.96
CA LYS A 146 -12.09 15.24 -17.26
C LYS A 146 -12.95 14.14 -17.90
N GLU A 147 -13.52 13.24 -17.09
CA GLU A 147 -14.34 12.15 -17.61
C GLU A 147 -15.73 12.65 -18.05
N GLU A 148 -16.31 13.64 -17.34
CA GLU A 148 -17.60 14.24 -17.73
C GLU A 148 -17.49 15.11 -19.01
N GLU A 149 -16.40 15.87 -19.17
CA GLU A 149 -16.16 16.67 -20.39
C GLU A 149 -15.96 15.78 -21.63
N GLU A 150 -15.23 14.67 -21.52
CA GLU A 150 -15.04 13.72 -22.63
C GLU A 150 -16.35 13.01 -23.01
N GLU A 151 -17.17 12.58 -22.03
CA GLU A 151 -18.49 12.00 -22.30
C GLU A 151 -19.46 13.02 -22.92
N GLU A 152 -19.44 14.28 -22.49
CA GLU A 152 -20.29 15.32 -23.06
C GLU A 152 -19.86 15.66 -24.50
N GLU A 153 -18.55 15.72 -24.77
CA GLU A 153 -18.04 15.95 -26.12
C GLU A 153 -18.38 14.79 -27.05
N GLU A 154 -18.27 13.54 -26.59
CA GLU A 154 -18.66 12.37 -27.37
C GLU A 154 -20.18 12.35 -27.64
N ARG A 155 -21.01 12.70 -26.65
CA ARG A 155 -22.46 12.86 -26.82
C ARG A 155 -22.82 13.96 -27.82
N ARG A 156 -22.08 15.08 -27.85
CA ARG A 156 -22.25 16.16 -28.83
C ARG A 156 -21.86 15.72 -30.23
N ARG A 157 -20.80 14.91 -30.39
CA ARG A 157 -20.37 14.35 -31.68
C ARG A 157 -21.37 13.33 -32.24
N ARG A 158 -22.00 12.51 -31.40
CA ARG A 158 -23.01 11.52 -31.82
C ARG A 158 -24.37 12.13 -32.20
N ARG A 159 -24.62 13.41 -31.88
CA ARG A 159 -25.86 14.13 -32.18
C ARG A 159 -25.78 15.03 -33.44
N ARG A 160 -24.64 15.04 -34.14
CA ARG A 160 -24.47 15.68 -35.45
C ARG A 160 -24.41 14.62 -36.55
#